data_AF-A0A8T5E1H0-F1
#
_entry.id   AF-A0A8T5E1H0-F1
#
_cell.length_a   1.000
_cell.length_b   1.000
_cell.length_c   1.000
_cell.angle_alpha   90.00
_cell.angle_beta   90.00
_cell.angle_gamma   90.00
#
_symmetry.space_group_name_H-M   'P 1'
#
loop_
_entity.id
_entity.type
_entity.pdbx_description
1 polymer ?
#
loop_
_entity_poly.entity_id
_entity_poly.type
_entity_poly.pdbx_seq_one_letter_code
_entity_poly.pdbx_strand_id
1 'polypeptide(L)'
;AILAVGLVFLLLGSMWLATGMFPPMVVVESGSMKHTEDGSLGAIDPGDLILVMNPDRTEIITFVEASNVNDENYGYEKHGMFGDVIIYQKNGGSDTPVIHRVLLKAEANHTEVPIGDNCSEGVLDKLENICILTWNVPGTNLVNVNEINLTIDYSCTPHGNLTINRWVPNHEGYLTTGDNPSTNGCTIDQLRATSPDAEDDYIRSRGLKDENGNPVTAVRGDWIIGVASSEIPWVGAIKLFFSGTSSFVSGQTWNNLLSLIAIVVIVPMIFDLYFYSNNDEEE
;
A
#
# COMPACT_ATOMS: atom_id res chain seq x y z
N ALA A 1 33.55 -15.62 -9.56
CA ALA A 1 33.29 -14.15 -9.48
C ALA A 1 32.47 -13.65 -10.69
N ILE A 2 32.97 -13.75 -11.93
CA ILE A 2 32.29 -13.23 -13.13
C ILE A 2 30.89 -13.82 -13.33
N LEU A 3 30.71 -15.14 -13.16
CA LEU A 3 29.40 -15.78 -13.27
C LEU A 3 28.41 -15.29 -12.21
N ALA A 4 28.84 -15.13 -10.96
CA ALA A 4 28.00 -14.64 -9.88
C ALA A 4 27.58 -13.18 -10.11
N VAL A 5 28.52 -12.33 -10.56
CA VAL A 5 28.23 -10.94 -10.91
C VAL A 5 27.27 -10.87 -12.10
N GLY A 6 27.51 -11.67 -13.15
CA GLY A 6 26.62 -11.77 -14.31
C GLY A 6 25.21 -12.20 -13.92
N LEU A 7 25.07 -13.19 -13.02
CA LEU A 7 23.78 -13.63 -12.51
C LEU A 7 23.07 -12.52 -11.73
N VAL A 8 23.77 -11.78 -10.87
CA VAL A 8 23.17 -10.65 -10.12
C VAL A 8 22.68 -9.57 -11.08
N PHE A 9 23.46 -9.20 -12.10
CA PHE A 9 23.02 -8.24 -13.11
C PHE A 9 21.83 -8.75 -13.93
N LEU A 10 21.80 -10.04 -14.27
CA LEU A 10 20.67 -10.65 -14.96
C LEU A 10 19.40 -10.62 -14.10
N LEU A 11 19.51 -10.97 -12.82
CA LEU A 11 18.37 -10.97 -11.90
C LEU A 11 17.86 -9.54 -11.63
N LEU A 12 18.74 -8.61 -11.24
CA LEU A 12 18.35 -7.23 -10.98
C LEU A 12 17.88 -6.53 -12.26
N GLY A 13 18.52 -6.80 -13.41
CA GLY A 13 18.14 -6.24 -14.69
C GLY A 13 16.80 -6.76 -15.19
N SER A 14 16.56 -8.07 -15.12
CA SER A 14 15.25 -8.66 -15.48
C SER A 14 14.14 -8.17 -14.55
N MET A 15 14.42 -8.03 -13.26
CA MET A 15 13.44 -7.53 -12.30
C MET A 15 13.14 -6.05 -12.54
N TRP A 16 14.15 -5.22 -12.81
CA TRP A 16 13.94 -3.82 -13.21
C TRP A 16 13.13 -3.70 -14.51
N LEU A 17 13.39 -4.56 -15.50
CA LEU A 17 12.61 -4.60 -16.74
C LEU A 17 11.16 -5.00 -16.51
N ALA A 18 10.91 -5.94 -15.59
CA ALA A 18 9.57 -6.39 -15.23
C ALA A 18 8.80 -5.32 -14.45
N THR A 19 9.39 -4.79 -13.37
CA THR A 19 8.71 -3.85 -12.47
C THR A 19 8.69 -2.41 -12.96
N GLY A 20 9.66 -2.03 -13.80
CA GLY A 20 9.87 -0.64 -14.23
C GLY A 20 10.38 0.29 -13.12
N MET A 21 10.91 -0.28 -12.02
CA MET A 21 11.25 0.44 -10.79
C MET A 21 12.55 -0.07 -10.17
N PHE A 22 13.37 0.84 -9.63
CA PHE A 22 14.58 0.48 -8.90
C PHE A 22 14.73 1.35 -7.62
N PRO A 23 14.90 0.76 -6.43
CA PRO A 23 14.94 -0.69 -6.17
C PRO A 23 13.55 -1.34 -6.35
N PRO A 24 13.48 -2.54 -6.96
CA PRO A 24 12.20 -3.20 -7.24
C PRO A 24 11.58 -3.87 -6.01
N MET A 25 12.27 -3.89 -4.87
CA MET A 25 11.82 -4.57 -3.66
C MET A 25 12.06 -3.69 -2.44
N VAL A 26 11.12 -3.72 -1.49
CA VAL A 26 11.24 -3.04 -0.19
C VAL A 26 10.91 -4.00 0.94
N VAL A 27 11.51 -3.78 2.11
CA VAL A 27 11.23 -4.56 3.32
C VAL A 27 10.19 -3.84 4.16
N VAL A 28 9.24 -4.59 4.68
CA VAL A 28 8.18 -4.08 5.54
C VAL A 28 8.71 -3.84 6.95
N GLU A 29 8.72 -2.56 7.32
CA GLU A 29 9.12 -1.96 8.60
C GLU A 29 8.25 -2.32 9.81
N SER A 30 6.95 -2.18 9.59
CA SER A 30 5.95 -1.90 10.61
C SER A 30 4.74 -2.80 10.46
N GLY A 31 4.00 -2.97 11.56
CA GLY A 31 2.83 -3.83 11.59
C GLY A 31 1.54 -3.18 11.07
N SER A 32 1.57 -2.01 10.42
CA SER A 32 0.32 -1.30 10.06
C SER A 32 -0.51 -2.02 9.00
N MET A 33 0.05 -2.97 8.27
CA MET A 33 -0.64 -3.78 7.26
C MET A 33 -0.91 -5.22 7.68
N LYS A 34 -0.52 -5.60 8.90
CA LYS A 34 -0.66 -6.95 9.43
C LYS A 34 -2.13 -7.29 9.71
N HIS A 35 -2.59 -8.47 9.29
CA HIS A 35 -3.99 -8.89 9.51
C HIS A 35 -4.18 -9.71 10.80
N THR A 36 -3.17 -10.44 11.24
CA THR A 36 -3.24 -11.31 12.43
C THR A 36 -2.01 -11.13 13.31
N GLU A 37 -2.10 -11.42 14.62
CA GLU A 37 -0.96 -11.14 15.52
C GLU A 37 0.31 -11.92 15.17
N ASP A 38 0.16 -13.16 14.69
CA ASP A 38 1.25 -14.05 14.31
C ASP A 38 1.75 -13.84 12.88
N GLY A 39 1.05 -13.05 12.07
CA GLY A 39 1.28 -12.90 10.63
C GLY A 39 0.57 -13.99 9.82
N SER A 40 0.29 -13.69 8.55
CA SER A 40 -0.44 -14.55 7.63
C SER A 40 0.17 -14.50 6.24
N LEU A 41 0.32 -15.67 5.62
CA LEU A 41 0.67 -15.77 4.21
C LEU A 41 -0.39 -15.11 3.35
N GLY A 42 0.05 -14.27 2.42
CA GLY A 42 -0.81 -13.47 1.55
C GLY A 42 -1.19 -12.14 2.16
N ALA A 43 -0.62 -11.70 3.28
CA ALA A 43 -0.78 -10.34 3.83
C ALA A 43 0.60 -9.70 4.02
N ILE A 44 0.63 -8.37 4.12
CA ILE A 44 1.90 -7.64 4.29
C ILE A 44 2.26 -7.61 5.77
N ASP A 45 3.21 -8.45 6.17
CA ASP A 45 3.70 -8.53 7.54
C ASP A 45 5.10 -7.94 7.72
N PRO A 46 5.43 -7.48 8.94
CA PRO A 46 6.80 -7.08 9.27
C PRO A 46 7.81 -8.20 8.99
N GLY A 47 8.84 -7.87 8.21
CA GLY A 47 9.85 -8.84 7.78
C GLY A 47 9.56 -9.50 6.45
N ASP A 48 8.50 -9.12 5.75
CA ASP A 48 8.32 -9.52 4.35
C ASP A 48 9.11 -8.59 3.40
N LEU A 49 9.45 -9.15 2.24
CA LEU A 49 9.95 -8.39 1.09
C LEU A 49 8.79 -8.24 0.10
N ILE A 50 8.42 -7.01 -0.23
CA ILE A 50 7.40 -6.77 -1.27
C ILE A 50 8.07 -6.32 -2.56
N LEU A 51 7.60 -6.89 -3.68
CA LEU A 51 7.92 -6.45 -5.03
C LEU A 51 7.06 -5.23 -5.35
N VAL A 52 7.70 -4.18 -5.84
CA VAL A 52 7.10 -2.89 -6.11
C VAL A 52 7.08 -2.63 -7.60
N MET A 53 5.88 -2.39 -8.14
CA MET A 53 5.64 -2.04 -9.53
C MET A 53 5.63 -0.52 -9.71
N ASN A 54 6.06 -0.07 -10.88
CA ASN A 54 5.93 1.32 -11.28
C ASN A 54 4.44 1.67 -11.43
N PRO A 55 3.94 2.75 -10.82
CA PRO A 55 2.54 3.17 -10.96
C PRO A 55 2.14 3.44 -12.42
N ASP A 56 3.07 3.85 -13.29
CA ASP A 56 2.79 4.07 -14.72
C ASP A 56 2.57 2.77 -15.52
N ARG A 57 2.84 1.61 -14.91
CA ARG A 57 2.76 0.28 -15.56
C ARG A 57 1.60 -0.57 -15.09
N THR A 58 0.86 -0.11 -14.09
CA THR A 58 -0.27 -0.84 -13.53
C THR A 58 -1.40 0.13 -13.25
N GLU A 59 -2.62 -0.32 -13.48
CA GLU A 59 -3.79 0.36 -12.95
C GLU A 59 -3.87 0.10 -11.44
N ILE A 60 -4.34 1.11 -10.69
CA ILE A 60 -4.56 1.01 -9.24
C ILE A 60 -6.04 0.79 -9.04
N ILE A 61 -6.41 -0.41 -8.60
CA ILE A 61 -7.79 -0.79 -8.31
C ILE A 61 -8.07 -0.49 -6.84
N THR A 62 -9.05 0.33 -6.56
CA THR A 62 -9.40 0.70 -5.18
C THR A 62 -10.29 -0.35 -4.50
N PHE A 63 -10.35 -0.32 -3.16
CA PHE A 63 -11.23 -1.22 -2.40
C PHE A 63 -12.69 -1.11 -2.84
N VAL A 64 -13.20 0.11 -3.08
CA VAL A 64 -14.61 0.31 -3.48
C VAL A 64 -14.91 -0.26 -4.87
N GLU A 65 -13.97 -0.18 -5.81
CA GLU A 65 -14.10 -0.81 -7.13
C GLU A 65 -14.10 -2.33 -6.99
N ALA A 66 -13.11 -2.87 -6.28
CA ALA A 66 -12.96 -4.32 -6.11
C ALA A 66 -14.09 -4.99 -5.30
N SER A 67 -14.74 -4.26 -4.40
CA SER A 67 -15.82 -4.80 -3.55
C SER A 67 -17.22 -4.61 -4.13
N ASN A 68 -17.39 -3.78 -5.16
CA ASN A 68 -18.71 -3.52 -5.75
C ASN A 68 -19.08 -4.57 -6.80
N VAL A 69 -20.15 -5.32 -6.55
CA VAL A 69 -20.67 -6.39 -7.43
C VAL A 69 -21.01 -5.95 -8.86
N ASN A 70 -21.20 -4.64 -9.10
CA ASN A 70 -21.53 -4.09 -10.41
C ASN A 70 -20.32 -3.51 -11.14
N ASP A 71 -19.15 -3.47 -10.50
CA ASP A 71 -17.90 -2.99 -11.09
C ASP A 71 -17.22 -4.12 -11.88
N GLU A 72 -16.42 -3.75 -12.88
CA GLU A 72 -15.67 -4.72 -13.68
C GLU A 72 -14.54 -5.39 -12.89
N ASN A 73 -14.05 -4.73 -11.85
CA ASN A 73 -12.97 -5.22 -10.98
C ASN A 73 -13.48 -6.03 -9.78
N TYR A 74 -14.78 -6.36 -9.73
CA TYR A 74 -15.37 -7.09 -8.61
C TYR A 74 -14.63 -8.40 -8.30
N GLY A 75 -14.26 -8.58 -7.03
CA GLY A 75 -13.53 -9.76 -6.56
C GLY A 75 -12.02 -9.66 -6.67
N TYR A 76 -11.47 -8.52 -7.13
CA TYR A 76 -10.03 -8.31 -7.19
C TYR A 76 -9.42 -8.15 -5.79
N GLU A 77 -8.52 -9.05 -5.42
CA GLU A 77 -7.86 -9.05 -4.12
C GLU A 77 -6.34 -9.00 -4.25
N LYS A 78 -5.72 -8.17 -3.40
CA LYS A 78 -4.28 -8.12 -3.19
C LYS A 78 -3.96 -8.05 -1.72
N HIS A 79 -2.97 -8.86 -1.34
CA HIS A 79 -2.51 -8.99 0.03
C HIS A 79 -3.68 -9.29 0.99
N GLY A 80 -4.51 -10.27 0.63
CA GLY A 80 -5.53 -10.86 1.51
C GLY A 80 -6.85 -10.10 1.61
N MET A 81 -6.98 -8.95 0.94
CA MET A 81 -8.20 -8.12 0.94
C MET A 81 -8.41 -7.43 -0.41
N PHE A 82 -9.59 -6.84 -0.61
CA PHE A 82 -9.94 -6.12 -1.83
C PHE A 82 -9.06 -4.90 -2.11
N GLY A 83 -8.80 -4.65 -3.39
CA GLY A 83 -8.06 -3.48 -3.87
C GLY A 83 -6.55 -3.56 -3.65
N ASP A 84 -5.84 -2.59 -4.22
CA ASP A 84 -4.38 -2.52 -4.21
C ASP A 84 -3.81 -1.82 -2.97
N VAL A 85 -2.53 -2.11 -2.72
CA VAL A 85 -1.71 -1.43 -1.71
C VAL A 85 -0.67 -0.58 -2.44
N ILE A 86 -0.57 0.70 -2.08
CA ILE A 86 0.36 1.64 -2.70
C ILE A 86 1.42 2.09 -1.70
N ILE A 87 2.58 2.44 -2.24
CA ILE A 87 3.68 3.08 -1.51
C ILE A 87 3.71 4.54 -1.96
N TYR A 88 3.57 5.47 -1.02
CA TYR A 88 3.46 6.88 -1.35
C TYR A 88 4.21 7.80 -0.39
N GLN A 89 4.58 8.97 -0.90
CA GLN A 89 5.16 10.06 -0.12
C GLN A 89 4.05 10.94 0.47
N LYS A 90 4.19 11.27 1.76
CA LYS A 90 3.22 12.09 2.48
C LYS A 90 3.29 13.52 1.96
N ASN A 91 2.20 14.03 1.39
CA ASN A 91 2.12 15.40 0.83
C ASN A 91 3.22 15.75 -0.20
N GLY A 92 3.75 14.76 -0.93
CA GLY A 92 4.88 14.95 -1.86
C GLY A 92 6.22 15.26 -1.17
N GLY A 93 6.31 15.01 0.14
CA GLY A 93 7.47 15.26 0.96
C GLY A 93 8.56 14.18 0.85
N SER A 94 9.58 14.33 1.70
CA SER A 94 10.77 13.44 1.72
C SER A 94 10.86 12.53 2.95
N ASP A 95 9.83 12.53 3.81
CA ASP A 95 9.76 11.64 4.96
C ASP A 95 9.62 10.17 4.53
N THR A 96 9.70 9.27 5.50
CA THR A 96 9.52 7.83 5.33
C THR A 96 8.19 7.57 4.60
N PRO A 97 8.22 6.89 3.43
CA PRO A 97 7.03 6.55 2.68
C PRO A 97 6.09 5.64 3.47
N VAL A 98 4.80 5.70 3.12
CA VAL A 98 3.74 4.90 3.74
C VAL A 98 3.31 3.82 2.75
N ILE A 99 3.04 2.61 3.26
CA ILE A 99 2.60 1.45 2.47
C ILE A 99 1.22 1.06 2.98
N HIS A 100 0.15 1.51 2.33
CA HIS A 100 -1.22 1.34 2.81
C HIS A 100 -2.20 1.02 1.67
N ARG A 101 -3.33 0.42 2.04
CA ARG A 101 -4.39 0.02 1.10
C ARG A 101 -5.15 1.22 0.59
N VAL A 102 -5.47 1.19 -0.69
CA VAL A 102 -6.29 2.22 -1.34
C VAL A 102 -7.77 1.91 -1.13
N LEU A 103 -8.47 2.79 -0.44
CA LEU A 103 -9.90 2.66 -0.19
C LEU A 103 -10.73 3.13 -1.39
N LEU A 104 -10.44 4.34 -1.87
CA LEU A 104 -11.12 4.95 -3.02
C LEU A 104 -10.23 6.01 -3.66
N LYS A 105 -10.61 6.42 -4.87
CA LYS A 105 -10.05 7.58 -5.58
C LYS A 105 -11.11 8.68 -5.66
N ALA A 106 -10.74 9.91 -5.32
CA ALA A 106 -11.55 11.10 -5.55
C ALA A 106 -11.05 11.80 -6.82
N GLU A 107 -11.84 11.77 -7.88
CA GLU A 107 -11.49 12.39 -9.17
C GLU A 107 -12.19 13.73 -9.34
N ALA A 108 -11.47 14.73 -9.83
CA ALA A 108 -12.07 16.02 -10.15
C ALA A 108 -13.00 15.87 -11.36
N ASN A 109 -14.26 16.29 -11.24
CA ASN A 109 -15.22 16.25 -12.34
C ASN A 109 -15.36 17.62 -13.02
N HIS A 110 -15.96 18.58 -12.32
CA HIS A 110 -16.12 19.93 -12.85
C HIS A 110 -15.07 20.86 -12.26
N THR A 111 -14.32 21.53 -13.14
CA THR A 111 -13.22 22.42 -12.76
C THR A 111 -13.31 23.77 -13.46
N GLU A 112 -12.89 24.82 -12.77
CA GLU A 112 -12.83 26.18 -13.30
C GLU A 112 -11.44 26.78 -13.12
N VAL A 113 -11.14 27.82 -13.91
CA VAL A 113 -9.88 28.57 -13.78
C VAL A 113 -10.02 29.58 -12.62
N PRO A 114 -9.09 29.61 -11.66
CA PRO A 114 -9.14 30.55 -10.55
C PRO A 114 -8.97 32.00 -11.02
N ILE A 115 -9.61 32.93 -10.29
CA ILE A 115 -9.44 34.37 -10.50
C ILE A 115 -8.41 34.88 -9.49
N GLY A 116 -7.15 34.94 -9.91
CA GLY A 116 -6.02 35.14 -9.00
C GLY A 116 -5.76 33.86 -8.19
N ASP A 117 -5.60 33.97 -6.87
CA ASP A 117 -5.37 32.83 -5.96
C ASP A 117 -6.65 32.36 -5.25
N ASN A 118 -7.82 32.70 -5.79
CA ASN A 118 -9.11 32.39 -5.17
C ASN A 118 -10.08 31.73 -6.16
N CYS A 119 -10.89 30.83 -5.61
CA CYS A 119 -12.04 30.23 -6.28
C CYS A 119 -13.32 30.95 -5.84
N SER A 120 -14.23 31.19 -6.78
CA SER A 120 -15.59 31.65 -6.46
C SER A 120 -16.37 30.56 -5.74
N GLU A 121 -16.23 29.32 -6.20
CA GLU A 121 -16.82 28.12 -5.63
C GLU A 121 -15.83 26.96 -5.70
N GLY A 122 -15.97 25.97 -4.82
CA GLY A 122 -15.12 24.79 -4.77
C GLY A 122 -13.79 25.01 -4.05
N VAL A 123 -12.85 24.10 -4.30
CA VAL A 123 -11.54 24.05 -3.64
C VAL A 123 -10.42 24.31 -4.64
N LEU A 124 -9.49 25.18 -4.27
CA LEU A 124 -8.31 25.48 -5.09
C LEU A 124 -7.27 24.37 -4.96
N ASP A 125 -7.02 23.68 -6.06
CA ASP A 125 -5.78 22.92 -6.25
C ASP A 125 -4.67 23.90 -6.63
N LYS A 126 -3.79 24.19 -5.67
CA LYS A 126 -2.67 25.13 -5.87
C LYS A 126 -1.60 24.62 -6.83
N LEU A 127 -1.47 23.30 -6.98
CA LEU A 127 -0.42 22.70 -7.80
C LEU A 127 -0.80 22.75 -9.28
N GLU A 128 -2.03 22.38 -9.59
CA GLU A 128 -2.59 22.41 -10.95
C GLU A 128 -3.19 23.77 -11.32
N ASN A 129 -3.35 24.67 -10.34
CA ASN A 129 -3.97 25.99 -10.48
C ASN A 129 -5.38 25.93 -11.08
N ILE A 130 -6.22 25.05 -10.51
CA ILE A 130 -7.61 24.83 -10.89
C ILE A 130 -8.51 24.88 -9.65
N CYS A 131 -9.74 25.34 -9.83
CA CYS A 131 -10.81 25.23 -8.84
C CYS A 131 -11.60 23.97 -9.11
N ILE A 132 -11.69 23.06 -8.14
CA ILE A 132 -12.47 21.83 -8.24
C ILE A 132 -13.81 22.05 -7.56
N LEU A 133 -14.89 21.93 -8.33
CA LEU A 133 -16.25 22.18 -7.85
C LEU A 133 -16.93 20.88 -7.40
N THR A 134 -16.69 19.81 -8.14
CA THR A 134 -17.36 18.52 -7.92
C THR A 134 -16.42 17.34 -8.14
N TRP A 135 -16.81 16.21 -7.55
CA TRP A 135 -16.02 14.99 -7.45
C TRP A 135 -16.77 13.80 -8.04
N ASN A 136 -16.01 12.85 -8.58
CA ASN A 136 -16.44 11.48 -8.84
C ASN A 136 -15.69 10.53 -7.91
N VAL A 137 -16.31 9.39 -7.62
CA VAL A 137 -15.65 8.27 -6.94
C VAL A 137 -15.87 7.01 -7.79
N PRO A 138 -14.88 6.59 -8.59
CA PRO A 138 -14.91 5.32 -9.32
C PRO A 138 -15.26 4.13 -8.41
N GLY A 139 -15.93 3.11 -8.95
CA GLY A 139 -16.45 1.99 -8.16
C GLY A 139 -17.70 2.29 -7.34
N THR A 140 -18.29 3.49 -7.46
CA THR A 140 -19.49 3.88 -6.71
C THR A 140 -20.51 4.61 -7.59
N ASN A 141 -21.67 4.94 -7.01
CA ASN A 141 -22.69 5.76 -7.68
C ASN A 141 -22.48 7.27 -7.48
N LEU A 142 -21.36 7.70 -6.88
CA LEU A 142 -21.07 9.11 -6.61
C LEU A 142 -20.43 9.74 -7.85
N VAL A 143 -21.23 10.49 -8.59
CA VAL A 143 -20.81 11.22 -9.79
C VAL A 143 -21.25 12.68 -9.67
N ASN A 144 -20.34 13.61 -9.92
CA ASN A 144 -20.57 15.04 -9.90
C ASN A 144 -21.16 15.54 -8.56
N VAL A 145 -20.54 15.14 -7.44
CA VAL A 145 -20.97 15.52 -6.08
C VAL A 145 -20.07 16.60 -5.49
N ASN A 146 -20.64 17.52 -4.71
CA ASN A 146 -19.86 18.60 -4.08
C ASN A 146 -19.02 18.08 -2.90
N GLU A 147 -19.52 17.07 -2.19
CA GLU A 147 -18.87 16.41 -1.05
C GLU A 147 -19.05 14.89 -1.17
N ILE A 148 -18.03 14.15 -0.77
CA ILE A 148 -18.02 12.68 -0.81
C ILE A 148 -18.60 12.17 0.50
N ASN A 149 -19.68 11.39 0.42
CA ASN A 149 -20.32 10.77 1.57
C ASN A 149 -20.64 9.30 1.22
N LEU A 150 -19.97 8.37 1.89
CA LEU A 150 -19.99 6.96 1.54
C LEU A 150 -19.72 6.07 2.75
N THR A 151 -20.51 5.02 2.91
CA THR A 151 -20.19 3.91 3.82
C THR A 151 -19.61 2.77 3.00
N ILE A 152 -18.41 2.33 3.36
CA ILE A 152 -17.70 1.24 2.69
C ILE A 152 -17.76 0.00 3.58
N ASP A 153 -17.88 -1.20 3.01
CA ASP A 153 -17.83 -2.47 3.73
C ASP A 153 -16.41 -2.85 4.18
N TYR A 154 -15.73 -1.89 4.81
CA TYR A 154 -14.44 -2.05 5.42
C TYR A 154 -14.64 -2.14 6.94
N SER A 155 -14.26 -3.28 7.53
CA SER A 155 -14.50 -3.56 8.93
C SER A 155 -13.72 -2.61 9.84
N CYS A 156 -14.47 -1.90 10.68
CA CYS A 156 -13.98 -0.96 11.66
C CYS A 156 -14.56 -1.36 13.02
N THR A 157 -13.92 -2.33 13.69
CA THR A 157 -14.37 -2.80 15.01
C THR A 157 -13.93 -1.80 16.09
N PRO A 158 -14.82 -1.36 17.00
CA PRO A 158 -16.20 -1.81 17.25
C PRO A 158 -17.30 -0.95 16.60
N HIS A 159 -16.96 -0.01 15.72
CA HIS A 159 -17.88 0.99 15.16
C HIS A 159 -18.66 0.52 13.92
N GLY A 160 -18.47 -0.72 13.48
CA GLY A 160 -19.15 -1.31 12.31
C GLY A 160 -18.34 -1.10 11.05
N ASN A 161 -18.92 -0.43 10.06
CA ASN A 161 -18.30 -0.21 8.75
C ASN A 161 -17.71 1.20 8.65
N LEU A 162 -16.63 1.35 7.89
CA LEU A 162 -15.98 2.64 7.67
C LEU A 162 -16.91 3.62 6.96
N THR A 163 -17.06 4.82 7.52
CA THR A 163 -17.92 5.89 6.99
C THR A 163 -17.11 7.13 6.65
N ILE A 164 -17.08 7.49 5.36
CA ILE A 164 -16.59 8.78 4.87
C ILE A 164 -17.74 9.77 4.97
N ASN A 165 -17.51 10.89 5.65
CA ASN A 165 -18.56 11.82 6.02
C ASN A 165 -18.23 13.20 5.45
N ARG A 166 -18.99 13.63 4.43
CA ARG A 166 -18.93 14.97 3.83
C ARG A 166 -17.50 15.44 3.54
N TRP A 167 -16.70 14.53 2.98
CA TRP A 167 -15.31 14.81 2.69
C TRP A 167 -15.21 15.66 1.44
N VAL A 168 -14.49 16.79 1.55
CA VAL A 168 -14.10 17.62 0.41
C VAL A 168 -12.57 17.56 0.31
N PRO A 169 -12.03 16.82 -0.66
CA PRO A 169 -10.59 16.75 -0.88
C PRO A 169 -10.00 18.11 -1.27
N ASN A 170 -8.71 18.30 -0.98
CA ASN A 170 -7.98 19.48 -1.42
C ASN A 170 -7.62 19.44 -2.92
N HIS A 171 -7.60 18.25 -3.49
CA HIS A 171 -7.23 17.94 -4.86
C HIS A 171 -7.59 16.48 -5.16
N GLU A 172 -7.49 16.09 -6.44
CA GLU A 172 -7.62 14.70 -6.85
C GLU A 172 -6.57 13.82 -6.17
N GLY A 173 -6.99 12.61 -5.79
CA GLY A 173 -6.11 11.63 -5.19
C GLY A 173 -6.84 10.49 -4.51
N TYR A 174 -6.04 9.65 -3.85
CA TYR A 174 -6.50 8.44 -3.20
C TYR A 174 -6.67 8.62 -1.69
N LEU A 175 -7.65 7.90 -1.15
CA LEU A 175 -7.84 7.72 0.29
C LEU A 175 -7.22 6.38 0.69
N THR A 176 -6.39 6.37 1.73
CA THR A 176 -5.63 5.18 2.13
C THR A 176 -5.81 4.81 3.60
N THR A 177 -5.57 3.54 3.93
CA THR A 177 -5.58 3.05 5.32
C THR A 177 -4.66 1.85 5.50
N GLY A 178 -4.11 1.70 6.71
CA GLY A 178 -3.43 0.48 7.11
C GLY A 178 -4.41 -0.61 7.51
N ASP A 179 -4.15 -1.84 7.09
CA ASP A 179 -5.06 -2.98 7.31
C ASP A 179 -5.14 -3.45 8.77
N ASN A 180 -4.15 -3.10 9.61
CA ASN A 180 -4.09 -3.62 10.98
C ASN A 180 -4.98 -2.80 11.95
N PRO A 181 -6.07 -3.38 12.47
CA PRO A 181 -6.94 -2.68 13.42
C PRO A 181 -6.27 -2.44 14.79
N SER A 182 -5.29 -3.25 15.20
CA SER A 182 -4.59 -3.07 16.47
C SER A 182 -3.70 -1.82 16.48
N THR A 183 -3.12 -1.45 15.33
CA THR A 183 -2.22 -0.28 15.23
C THR A 183 -2.92 0.96 14.70
N ASN A 184 -3.83 0.81 13.73
CA ASN A 184 -4.49 1.96 13.09
C ASN A 184 -5.89 2.22 13.69
N GLY A 185 -6.48 1.25 14.37
CA GLY A 185 -7.87 1.29 14.78
C GLY A 185 -8.79 1.46 13.57
N CYS A 186 -9.72 2.39 13.69
CA CYS A 186 -10.58 2.84 12.58
C CYS A 186 -10.11 4.15 11.94
N THR A 187 -8.84 4.50 12.14
CA THR A 187 -8.30 5.76 11.65
C THR A 187 -7.70 5.53 10.27
N ILE A 188 -8.31 6.15 9.26
CA ILE A 188 -7.73 6.28 7.93
C ILE A 188 -6.59 7.30 7.95
N ASP A 189 -5.73 7.26 6.94
CA ASP A 189 -4.55 8.12 6.87
C ASP A 189 -4.94 9.60 6.78
N GLN A 190 -5.88 9.91 5.88
CA GLN A 190 -6.46 11.24 5.70
C GLN A 190 -7.68 11.41 6.62
N LEU A 191 -7.44 11.54 7.93
CA LEU A 191 -8.48 11.60 8.97
C LEU A 191 -9.59 12.65 8.72
N ARG A 192 -9.31 13.71 7.94
CA ARG A 192 -10.32 14.71 7.55
C ARG A 192 -11.50 14.08 6.81
N ALA A 193 -11.34 12.95 6.13
CA ALA A 193 -12.41 12.32 5.36
C ALA A 193 -13.48 11.63 6.23
N THR A 194 -13.15 11.25 7.46
CA THR A 194 -14.12 10.69 8.43
C THR A 194 -14.55 11.72 9.47
N SER A 195 -13.76 12.77 9.67
CA SER A 195 -13.96 13.81 10.68
C SER A 195 -13.89 15.22 10.08
N PRO A 196 -14.84 15.62 9.21
CA PRO A 196 -14.78 16.89 8.49
C PRO A 196 -14.77 18.10 9.43
N ASP A 197 -15.61 18.09 10.47
CA ASP A 197 -15.80 19.21 11.39
C ASP A 197 -14.83 19.21 12.59
N ALA A 198 -13.91 18.24 12.66
CA ALA A 198 -12.98 18.18 13.77
C ALA A 198 -11.98 19.34 13.74
N GLU A 199 -11.58 19.80 14.93
CA GLU A 199 -10.56 20.84 15.05
C GLU A 199 -9.23 20.38 14.44
N ASP A 200 -8.47 21.31 13.90
CA ASP A 200 -7.16 21.01 13.29
C ASP A 200 -6.21 20.32 14.26
N ASP A 201 -6.27 20.68 15.54
CA ASP A 201 -5.46 20.06 16.58
C ASP A 201 -5.85 18.59 16.81
N TYR A 202 -7.15 18.26 16.70
CA TYR A 202 -7.61 16.87 16.74
C TYR A 202 -7.06 16.08 15.55
N ILE A 203 -7.18 16.63 14.33
CA ILE A 203 -6.67 15.98 13.11
C ILE A 203 -5.16 15.76 13.21
N ARG A 204 -4.42 16.80 13.63
CA ARG A 204 -2.97 16.74 13.89
C ARG A 204 -2.61 15.81 15.04
N SER A 205 -3.53 15.36 15.90
CA SER A 205 -3.16 14.48 17.01
C SER A 205 -3.26 12.98 16.66
N ARG A 206 -4.06 12.62 15.64
CA ARG A 206 -4.41 11.22 15.35
C ARG A 206 -4.18 10.75 13.91
N GLY A 207 -4.19 11.65 12.94
CA GLY A 207 -3.92 11.31 11.54
C GLY A 207 -2.42 11.13 11.26
N LEU A 208 -2.11 10.59 10.08
CA LEU A 208 -0.73 10.63 9.58
C LEU A 208 -0.31 12.08 9.31
N LYS A 209 0.99 12.32 9.45
CA LYS A 209 1.59 13.65 9.28
C LYS A 209 2.78 13.60 8.35
N ASP A 210 2.98 14.67 7.59
CA ASP A 210 4.21 14.91 6.85
C ASP A 210 5.38 15.33 7.77
N GLU A 211 6.56 15.55 7.18
CA GLU A 211 7.77 16.01 7.86
C GLU A 211 7.60 17.36 8.59
N ASN A 212 6.61 18.15 8.19
CA ASN A 212 6.31 19.46 8.76
C ASN A 212 5.25 19.38 9.87
N GLY A 213 4.76 18.18 10.19
CA GLY A 213 3.72 17.96 11.18
C GLY A 213 2.31 18.34 10.70
N ASN A 214 2.12 18.58 9.40
CA ASN A 214 0.80 18.82 8.84
C ASN A 214 0.09 17.50 8.57
N PRO A 215 -1.25 17.45 8.71
CA PRO A 215 -2.02 16.27 8.33
C PRO A 215 -1.80 15.92 6.85
N VAL A 216 -1.79 14.63 6.55
CA VAL A 216 -1.75 14.18 5.15
C VAL A 216 -3.06 14.48 4.44
N THR A 217 -2.97 14.93 3.18
CA THR A 217 -4.12 15.09 2.28
C THR A 217 -4.31 13.84 1.42
N ALA A 218 -5.32 13.86 0.54
CA ALA A 218 -5.50 12.80 -0.46
C ALA A 218 -4.16 12.50 -1.16
N VAL A 219 -3.86 11.25 -1.46
CA VAL A 219 -2.57 10.89 -2.07
C VAL A 219 -2.67 11.17 -3.57
N ARG A 220 -1.92 12.16 -4.08
CA ARG A 220 -1.89 12.38 -5.53
C ARG A 220 -1.22 11.22 -6.26
N GLY A 221 -1.57 11.04 -7.52
CA GLY A 221 -0.92 10.04 -8.37
C GLY A 221 0.59 10.22 -8.49
N ASP A 222 1.07 11.47 -8.57
CA ASP A 222 2.51 11.80 -8.64
C ASP A 222 3.26 11.61 -7.31
N TRP A 223 2.54 11.43 -6.20
CA TRP A 223 3.14 11.10 -4.90
C TRP A 223 3.27 9.60 -4.67
N ILE A 224 2.65 8.79 -5.54
CA ILE A 224 2.79 7.34 -5.51
C ILE A 224 4.14 6.99 -6.09
N ILE A 225 4.98 6.43 -5.25
CA ILE A 225 6.30 5.96 -5.67
C ILE A 225 6.27 4.49 -6.07
N GLY A 226 5.20 3.74 -5.79
CA GLY A 226 5.09 2.34 -6.21
C GLY A 226 3.76 1.68 -5.84
N VAL A 227 3.46 0.56 -6.50
CA VAL A 227 2.30 -0.30 -6.19
C VAL A 227 2.80 -1.67 -5.74
N ALA A 228 2.34 -2.15 -4.58
CA ALA A 228 2.74 -3.45 -4.05
C ALA A 228 2.10 -4.57 -4.89
N SER A 229 2.92 -5.47 -5.45
CA SER A 229 2.45 -6.51 -6.37
C SER A 229 2.47 -7.91 -5.76
N SER A 230 3.58 -8.29 -5.16
CA SER A 230 3.81 -9.66 -4.66
C SER A 230 4.71 -9.61 -3.45
N GLU A 231 4.50 -10.52 -2.51
CA GLU A 231 5.34 -10.66 -1.32
C GLU A 231 6.25 -11.89 -1.44
N ILE A 232 7.43 -11.78 -0.84
CA ILE A 232 8.32 -12.88 -0.54
C ILE A 232 8.33 -12.99 0.99
N PRO A 233 7.60 -13.98 1.54
CA PRO A 233 7.41 -14.08 2.98
C PRO A 233 8.73 -14.24 3.75
N TRP A 234 8.82 -13.58 4.90
CA TRP A 234 9.81 -13.80 5.97
C TRP A 234 11.27 -13.43 5.66
N VAL A 235 11.68 -13.36 4.39
CA VAL A 235 13.09 -13.13 4.01
C VAL A 235 13.59 -11.74 4.44
N GLY A 236 12.71 -10.74 4.44
CA GLY A 236 13.00 -9.40 4.92
C GLY A 236 13.36 -9.34 6.42
N ALA A 237 12.95 -10.32 7.22
CA ALA A 237 13.27 -10.38 8.65
C ALA A 237 14.80 -10.44 8.90
N ILE A 238 15.57 -10.99 7.95
CA ILE A 238 17.04 -10.98 8.00
C ILE A 238 17.55 -9.53 8.05
N LYS A 239 17.02 -8.64 7.21
CA LYS A 239 17.38 -7.21 7.22
C LYS A 239 17.03 -6.60 8.57
N LEU A 240 15.83 -6.85 9.07
CA LEU A 240 15.33 -6.29 10.33
C LEU A 240 16.14 -6.70 11.56
N PHE A 241 16.71 -7.91 11.53
CA PHE A 241 17.64 -8.37 12.55
C PHE A 241 18.92 -7.53 12.60
N PHE A 242 19.49 -7.19 11.44
CA PHE A 242 20.69 -6.36 11.38
C PHE A 242 20.43 -4.87 11.60
N SER A 243 19.24 -4.36 11.27
CA SER A 243 18.86 -2.97 11.52
C SER A 243 18.39 -2.69 12.95
N GLY A 244 18.18 -3.72 13.77
CA GLY A 244 17.71 -3.57 15.15
C GLY A 244 16.20 -3.32 15.31
N THR A 245 15.42 -3.54 14.24
CA THR A 245 13.95 -3.38 14.22
C THR A 245 13.22 -4.73 14.24
N SER A 246 13.90 -5.80 14.65
CA SER A 246 13.34 -7.17 14.73
C SER A 246 12.18 -7.33 15.72
N SER A 247 11.93 -6.35 16.60
CA SER A 247 10.81 -6.36 17.54
C SER A 247 9.43 -6.38 16.86
N PHE A 248 9.36 -5.95 15.60
CA PHE A 248 8.12 -5.99 14.83
C PHE A 248 7.84 -7.36 14.20
N VAL A 249 8.86 -8.24 14.12
CA VAL A 249 8.76 -9.56 13.48
C VAL A 249 8.19 -10.57 14.46
N SER A 250 7.15 -11.31 14.06
CA SER A 250 6.54 -12.34 14.90
C SER A 250 7.46 -13.56 15.08
N GLY A 251 7.26 -14.31 16.16
CA GLY A 251 7.97 -15.57 16.39
C GLY A 251 7.69 -16.61 15.29
N GLN A 252 6.48 -16.59 14.73
CA GLN A 252 6.10 -17.48 13.62
C GLN A 252 6.90 -17.15 12.35
N THR A 253 7.08 -15.87 12.02
CA THR A 253 7.93 -15.43 10.89
C THR A 253 9.36 -15.94 11.04
N TRP A 254 9.94 -15.88 12.25
CA TRP A 254 11.26 -16.45 12.52
C TRP A 254 11.34 -17.96 12.31
N ASN A 255 10.35 -18.71 12.81
CA ASN A 255 10.29 -20.16 12.65
C ASN A 255 10.12 -20.57 11.18
N ASN A 256 9.27 -19.83 10.45
CA ASN A 256 9.04 -20.07 9.03
C ASN A 256 10.29 -19.73 8.19
N LEU A 257 10.99 -18.63 8.50
CA LEU A 257 12.26 -18.29 7.87
C LEU A 257 13.31 -19.39 8.08
N LEU A 258 13.46 -19.89 9.31
CA LEU A 258 14.39 -20.98 9.60
C LEU A 258 14.02 -22.26 8.82
N SER A 259 12.74 -22.57 8.73
CA SER A 259 12.23 -23.70 7.95
C SER A 259 12.52 -23.53 6.45
N LEU A 260 12.31 -22.33 5.92
CA LEU A 260 12.62 -21.98 4.53
C LEU A 260 14.13 -22.16 4.23
N ILE A 261 14.99 -21.63 5.10
CA ILE A 261 16.45 -21.78 4.96
C ILE A 261 16.84 -23.27 5.01
N ALA A 262 16.27 -24.04 5.95
CA ALA A 262 16.53 -25.47 6.04
C ALA A 262 16.11 -26.21 4.76
N ILE A 263 14.94 -25.91 4.20
CA ILE A 263 14.47 -26.50 2.93
C ILE A 263 15.44 -26.17 1.79
N VAL A 264 15.84 -24.90 1.64
CA VAL A 264 16.76 -24.47 0.56
C VAL A 264 18.11 -25.18 0.64
N VAL A 265 18.58 -25.52 1.84
CA VAL A 265 19.86 -26.23 2.03
C VAL A 265 19.70 -27.75 1.89
N ILE A 266 18.63 -28.32 2.46
CA ILE A 266 18.44 -29.78 2.53
C ILE A 266 17.97 -30.34 1.19
N VAL A 267 17.11 -29.64 0.44
CA VAL A 267 16.57 -30.15 -0.83
C VAL A 267 17.65 -30.49 -1.85
N PRO A 268 18.64 -29.61 -2.13
CA PRO A 268 19.76 -29.96 -3.01
C PRO A 268 20.56 -31.16 -2.51
N MET A 269 20.80 -31.26 -1.19
CA MET A 269 21.53 -32.40 -0.63
C MET A 269 20.79 -33.73 -0.82
N ILE A 270 19.47 -33.75 -0.63
CA ILE A 270 18.65 -34.94 -0.87
C ILE A 270 18.63 -35.27 -2.38
N PHE A 271 18.52 -34.26 -3.23
CA PHE A 271 18.55 -34.43 -4.68
C PHE A 271 19.88 -35.06 -5.11
N ASP A 272 21.01 -34.52 -4.64
CA ASP A 272 22.34 -35.05 -4.92
C ASP A 272 22.48 -36.50 -4.43
N LEU A 273 22.03 -36.82 -3.21
CA LEU A 273 22.05 -38.19 -2.69
C LEU A 273 21.23 -39.16 -3.53
N TYR A 274 20.03 -38.75 -3.95
CA TYR A 274 19.14 -39.58 -4.77
C TYR A 274 19.70 -39.83 -6.17
N PHE A 275 20.20 -38.79 -6.84
CA PHE A 275 20.77 -38.93 -8.18
C PHE A 275 22.15 -39.61 -8.15
N TYR A 276 22.94 -39.42 -7.10
CA TYR A 276 24.18 -40.16 -6.90
C TYR A 276 23.90 -41.67 -6.76
N SER A 277 22.93 -42.06 -5.93
CA SER A 277 22.56 -43.47 -5.73
C SER A 277 22.04 -44.16 -6.99
N ASN A 278 21.25 -43.46 -7.83
CA ASN A 278 20.73 -44.06 -9.06
C ASN A 278 21.80 -44.21 -10.15
N ASN A 279 22.79 -43.32 -10.20
CA ASN A 279 23.88 -43.44 -11.16
C ASN A 279 24.82 -44.61 -10.83
N ASP A 280 24.98 -44.94 -9.54
CA ASP A 280 25.77 -46.11 -9.09
C ASP A 280 25.04 -47.46 -9.37
N GLU A 281 23.72 -47.47 -9.59
CA GLU A 281 22.95 -48.68 -9.94
C GLU A 281 22.91 -48.96 -11.45
N GLU A 282 23.31 -48.01 -12.30
CA GLU A 282 23.37 -48.15 -13.77
C GLU A 282 24.77 -48.51 -14.33
N GLU A 283 25.82 -48.58 -13.49
CA GLU A 283 27.15 -49.14 -13.82
C GLU A 283 27.30 -50.64 -13.45
#